data_AF-A0A848T7J6-F1
#
_entry.id   AF-A0A848T7J6-F1
#
_cell.length_a   1.000
_cell.length_b   1.000
_cell.length_c   1.000
_cell.angle_alpha   90.00
_cell.angle_beta   90.00
_cell.angle_gamma   90.00
#
_symmetry.space_group_name_H-M   'P 1'
#
loop_
_entity.id
_entity.type
_entity.pdbx_description
1 polymer ?
#
loop_
_entity_poly.entity_id
_entity_poly.type
_entity_poly.pdbx_seq_one_letter_code
_entity_poly.pdbx_strand_id
1 'polypeptide(L)'
;MSDILSLAATNLISPIILSFVLGVVAALARSDLTIPEAVAKGMSIYLLFAIGFKGGAGVAAHGIDGALVATLIAGLALSFALPFIAFALLKILTPLNLIERAAVAAHYGSISIVTFVAATSVLEGRGVDSE
;
A
#
# COMPACT_ATOMS: atom_id res chain seq x y z
N MET A 1 -8.81 23.93 15.72
CA MET A 1 -7.47 24.15 15.10
C MET A 1 -6.41 23.28 15.76
N SER A 2 -6.37 23.23 17.11
CA SER A 2 -5.52 22.32 17.89
C SER A 2 -5.63 20.86 17.46
N ASP A 3 -6.86 20.39 17.23
CA ASP A 3 -7.11 18.96 16.94
C ASP A 3 -6.61 18.57 15.55
N ILE A 4 -6.70 19.49 14.58
CA ILE A 4 -6.15 19.30 13.23
C ILE A 4 -4.62 19.23 13.28
N LEU A 5 -3.98 20.14 14.04
CA LEU A 5 -2.53 20.11 14.24
C LEU A 5 -2.08 18.83 14.95
N SER A 6 -2.81 18.40 15.98
CA SER A 6 -2.52 17.15 16.69
C SER A 6 -2.63 15.95 15.76
N LEU A 7 -3.70 15.86 14.96
CA LEU A 7 -3.90 14.77 14.01
C LEU A 7 -2.82 14.76 12.91
N ALA A 8 -2.44 15.93 12.40
CA ALA A 8 -1.35 16.05 11.44
C ALA A 8 -0.03 15.57 12.06
N ALA A 9 0.28 15.97 13.29
CA ALA A 9 1.48 15.51 14.00
C ALA A 9 1.50 13.99 14.19
N THR A 10 0.38 13.38 14.60
CA THR A 10 0.28 11.92 14.75
C THR A 10 0.54 11.18 13.44
N ASN A 11 0.03 11.68 12.31
CA ASN A 11 0.29 11.06 11.01
C ASN A 11 1.76 11.22 10.59
N LEU A 12 2.33 12.43 10.72
CA LEU A 12 3.70 12.74 10.31
C LEU A 12 4.77 11.97 11.12
N ILE A 13 4.47 11.62 12.36
CA ILE A 13 5.36 10.85 13.25
C ILE A 13 5.13 9.33 13.08
N SER A 14 4.23 8.89 12.19
CA SER A 14 4.06 7.46 11.93
C SER A 14 5.36 6.81 11.43
N PRO A 15 5.66 5.56 11.84
CA PRO A 15 6.89 4.87 11.44
C PRO A 15 7.11 4.81 9.93
N ILE A 16 6.03 4.72 9.15
CA ILE A 16 6.06 4.69 7.68
C ILE A 16 6.60 6.02 7.13
N ILE A 17 6.06 7.15 7.60
CA ILE A 17 6.50 8.48 7.15
C ILE A 17 7.93 8.75 7.63
N LEU A 18 8.26 8.40 8.87
CA LEU A 18 9.62 8.55 9.40
C LEU A 18 10.64 7.71 8.63
N SER A 19 10.29 6.49 8.19
CA SER A 19 11.15 5.66 7.36
C SER A 19 11.40 6.27 5.98
N PHE A 20 10.37 6.89 5.39
CA PHE A 20 10.52 7.66 4.15
C PHE A 20 11.44 8.87 4.35
N VAL A 21 11.24 9.65 5.41
CA VAL A 21 12.09 10.79 5.76
C VAL A 21 13.54 10.36 5.99
N LEU A 22 13.76 9.23 6.68
CA LEU A 22 15.09 8.65 6.84
C LEU A 22 15.75 8.35 5.50
N GLY A 23 15.02 7.77 4.54
CA GLY A 23 15.52 7.54 3.19
C GLY A 23 15.91 8.83 2.46
N VAL A 24 15.09 9.87 2.56
CA VAL A 24 15.39 11.20 1.99
C VAL A 24 16.64 11.79 2.64
N VAL A 25 16.74 11.76 3.97
CA VAL A 25 17.90 12.28 4.71
C VAL A 25 19.16 11.50 4.35
N ALA A 26 19.09 10.17 4.27
CA ALA A 26 20.22 9.32 3.87
C ALA A 26 20.69 9.65 2.44
N ALA A 27 19.77 9.84 1.50
CA ALA A 27 20.09 10.23 0.13
C ALA A 27 20.73 11.63 0.05
N LEU A 28 20.18 12.62 0.78
CA LEU A 28 20.73 13.97 0.85
C LEU A 28 22.12 14.01 1.51
N ALA A 29 22.33 13.18 2.52
CA ALA A 29 23.63 12.99 3.18
C ALA A 29 24.62 12.17 2.34
N ARG A 30 24.22 11.66 1.16
CA ARG A 30 25.01 10.74 0.31
C ARG A 30 25.49 9.52 1.09
N SER A 31 24.66 9.00 1.98
CA SER A 31 24.97 7.81 2.76
C SER A 31 24.98 6.58 1.85
N ASP A 32 25.96 5.69 2.03
CA ASP A 32 26.01 4.37 1.39
C ASP A 32 25.00 3.37 2.03
N LEU A 33 23.89 3.89 2.56
CA LEU A 33 22.82 3.07 3.13
C LEU A 33 22.14 2.30 2.01
N THR A 34 22.67 1.11 1.72
CA THR A 34 22.12 0.18 0.75
C THR A 34 21.47 -0.98 1.48
N ILE A 35 20.26 -1.37 1.04
CA ILE A 35 19.63 -2.61 1.50
C ILE A 35 20.13 -3.72 0.58
N PRO A 36 20.76 -4.79 1.09
CA PRO A 36 21.21 -5.89 0.25
C PRO A 36 20.05 -6.54 -0.51
N GLU A 37 20.26 -6.88 -1.78
CA GLU A 37 19.21 -7.46 -2.64
C GLU A 37 18.61 -8.74 -2.05
N ALA A 38 19.43 -9.57 -1.41
CA ALA A 38 18.98 -10.77 -0.72
C ALA A 38 17.97 -10.46 0.41
N VAL A 39 18.18 -9.37 1.16
CA VAL A 39 17.27 -8.91 2.21
C VAL A 39 15.98 -8.40 1.59
N ALA A 40 16.06 -7.58 0.54
CA ALA A 40 14.87 -7.07 -0.16
C ALA A 40 14.01 -8.21 -0.71
N LYS A 41 14.62 -9.21 -1.35
CA LYS A 41 13.93 -10.40 -1.86
C LYS A 41 13.34 -11.25 -0.75
N GLY A 42 14.09 -11.46 0.33
CA GLY A 42 13.61 -12.17 1.53
C GLY A 42 12.39 -11.49 2.15
N MET A 43 12.42 -10.17 2.30
CA MET A 43 11.31 -9.37 2.79
C MET A 43 10.08 -9.47 1.87
N SER A 44 10.25 -9.39 0.56
CA SER A 44 9.13 -9.55 -0.39
C SER A 44 8.45 -10.91 -0.27
N ILE A 45 9.23 -11.99 -0.17
CA ILE A 45 8.68 -13.35 0.00
C ILE A 45 7.97 -13.47 1.35
N TYR A 46 8.59 -12.99 2.43
CA TYR A 46 8.01 -12.99 3.77
C TYR A 46 6.68 -12.23 3.79
N LEU A 47 6.62 -11.03 3.19
CA LEU A 47 5.40 -10.22 3.15
C LEU A 47 4.29 -10.92 2.36
N LEU A 48 4.60 -11.49 1.18
CA LEU A 48 3.62 -12.26 0.41
C LEU A 48 3.07 -13.45 1.21
N PHE A 49 3.94 -14.17 1.92
CA PHE A 49 3.53 -15.26 2.79
C PHE A 49 2.67 -14.77 3.96
N ALA A 50 3.11 -13.73 4.68
CA ALA A 50 2.42 -13.19 5.84
C ALA A 50 1.02 -12.64 5.48
N ILE A 51 0.90 -11.96 4.33
CA ILE A 51 -0.38 -11.47 3.81
C ILE A 51 -1.31 -12.66 3.51
N GLY A 52 -0.82 -13.68 2.79
CA GLY A 52 -1.61 -14.88 2.50
C GLY A 52 -2.02 -15.63 3.76
N PHE A 53 -1.12 -15.75 4.74
CA PHE A 53 -1.37 -16.40 6.02
C PHE A 53 -2.44 -15.66 6.84
N LYS A 54 -2.32 -14.32 6.97
CA LYS A 54 -3.29 -13.51 7.71
C LYS A 54 -4.67 -13.55 7.04
N GLY A 55 -4.72 -13.48 5.70
CA GLY A 55 -5.96 -13.68 4.94
C GLY A 55 -6.59 -15.05 5.20
N GLY A 56 -5.78 -16.12 5.16
CA GLY A 56 -6.24 -17.49 5.45
C GLY A 56 -6.77 -17.67 6.88
N ALA A 57 -6.10 -17.07 7.88
CA ALA A 57 -6.58 -17.06 9.26
C ALA A 57 -7.95 -16.34 9.39
N GLY A 58 -8.13 -15.22 8.68
CA GLY A 58 -9.41 -14.51 8.61
C GLY A 58 -10.53 -15.38 8.02
N VAL A 59 -10.25 -16.11 6.94
CA VAL A 59 -11.21 -17.07 6.34
C VAL A 59 -11.50 -18.23 7.28
N ALA A 60 -10.50 -18.75 8.02
CA ALA A 60 -10.72 -19.82 8.99
C ALA A 60 -11.62 -19.39 10.16
N ALA A 61 -11.52 -18.12 10.59
CA ALA A 61 -12.33 -17.57 11.68
C ALA A 61 -13.78 -17.27 11.27
N HIS A 62 -13.99 -16.75 10.05
CA HIS A 62 -15.30 -16.26 9.59
C HIS A 62 -16.03 -17.22 8.63
N GLY A 63 -15.34 -18.25 8.14
CA GLY A 63 -15.84 -19.19 7.14
C GLY A 63 -15.81 -18.62 5.72
N ILE A 64 -16.29 -19.42 4.78
CA ILE A 64 -16.45 -19.01 3.38
C ILE A 64 -17.93 -18.72 3.15
N ASP A 65 -18.27 -17.43 3.06
CA ASP A 65 -19.63 -16.98 2.80
C ASP A 65 -19.75 -16.19 1.48
N GLY A 66 -20.97 -15.79 1.13
CA GLY A 66 -21.22 -15.03 -0.09
C GLY A 66 -20.57 -13.64 -0.09
N ALA A 67 -20.41 -13.03 1.09
CA ALA A 67 -19.79 -11.71 1.23
C ALA A 67 -18.27 -11.77 0.95
N LEU A 68 -17.57 -12.78 1.46
CA LEU A 68 -16.16 -13.03 1.16
C LEU A 68 -15.95 -13.22 -0.35
N VAL A 69 -16.76 -14.09 -0.97
CA VAL A 69 -16.65 -14.35 -2.42
C VAL A 69 -16.90 -13.07 -3.23
N ALA A 70 -17.94 -12.30 -2.89
CA ALA A 70 -18.22 -11.03 -3.53
C ALA A 70 -17.07 -10.03 -3.38
N THR A 71 -16.46 -9.97 -2.19
CA THR A 71 -15.31 -9.08 -1.90
C THR A 71 -14.07 -9.49 -2.69
N LEU A 72 -13.79 -10.78 -2.82
CA LEU A 72 -12.68 -11.29 -3.64
C LEU A 72 -12.88 -10.95 -5.12
N ILE A 73 -14.09 -11.14 -5.65
CA ILE A 73 -14.44 -10.79 -7.03
C ILE A 73 -14.30 -9.28 -7.24
N ALA A 74 -14.80 -8.46 -6.32
CA ALA A 74 -14.67 -7.01 -6.39
C ALA A 74 -13.20 -6.57 -6.38
N GLY A 75 -12.38 -7.15 -5.50
CA GLY A 75 -10.94 -6.89 -5.43
C GLY A 75 -10.22 -7.24 -6.73
N LEU A 76 -10.53 -8.41 -7.31
CA LEU A 76 -10.01 -8.85 -8.62
C LEU A 76 -10.42 -7.90 -9.75
N ALA A 77 -11.70 -7.56 -9.82
CA ALA A 77 -12.24 -6.67 -10.84
C ALA A 77 -11.62 -5.27 -10.75
N LEU A 78 -11.50 -4.71 -9.55
CA LEU A 78 -10.87 -3.41 -9.32
C LEU A 78 -9.37 -3.44 -9.65
N SER A 79 -8.64 -4.46 -9.21
CA SER A 79 -7.20 -4.62 -9.51
C SER A 79 -6.94 -4.75 -11.01
N PHE A 80 -7.85 -5.38 -11.75
CA PHE A 80 -7.77 -5.47 -13.20
C PHE A 80 -8.15 -4.15 -13.88
N ALA A 81 -9.21 -3.47 -13.43
CA ALA A 81 -9.74 -2.27 -14.10
C ALA A 81 -8.90 -1.00 -13.84
N LEU A 82 -8.37 -0.82 -12.63
CA LEU A 82 -7.66 0.39 -12.22
C LEU A 82 -6.43 0.72 -13.08
N PRO A 83 -5.57 -0.24 -13.49
CA PRO A 83 -4.48 0.04 -14.43
C PRO A 83 -4.95 0.66 -15.75
N PHE A 84 -6.09 0.25 -16.31
CA PHE A 84 -6.62 0.83 -17.54
C PHE A 84 -7.11 2.26 -17.34
N ILE A 85 -7.77 2.52 -16.21
CA ILE A 85 -8.19 3.87 -15.81
C ILE A 85 -6.95 4.76 -15.63
N ALA A 86 -5.94 4.29 -14.89
CA ALA A 86 -4.68 4.99 -14.68
C ALA A 86 -3.97 5.30 -16.00
N PHE A 87 -3.91 4.35 -16.93
CA PHE A 87 -3.33 4.57 -18.26
C PHE A 87 -4.07 5.66 -19.04
N ALA A 88 -5.41 5.63 -19.04
CA ALA A 88 -6.23 6.64 -19.71
C ALA A 88 -6.03 8.04 -19.09
N LEU A 89 -5.95 8.12 -17.76
CA LEU A 89 -5.66 9.36 -17.04
C LEU A 89 -4.25 9.88 -17.36
N LEU A 90 -3.22 9.02 -17.31
CA LEU A 90 -1.84 9.40 -17.63
C LEU A 90 -1.70 9.88 -19.07
N LYS A 91 -2.49 9.35 -20.01
CA LYS A 91 -2.51 9.81 -21.41
C LYS A 91 -2.95 11.27 -21.52
N ILE A 92 -3.84 11.73 -20.64
CA ILE A 92 -4.41 13.09 -20.68
C ILE A 92 -3.60 14.05 -19.79
N LEU A 93 -3.12 13.57 -18.64
CA LEU A 93 -2.52 14.40 -17.60
C LEU A 93 -1.00 14.58 -17.72
N THR A 94 -0.33 13.76 -18.54
CA THR A 94 1.14 13.73 -18.59
C THR A 94 1.68 13.66 -20.02
N PRO A 95 2.90 14.17 -20.28
CA PRO A 95 3.57 14.05 -21.58
C PRO A 95 4.26 12.69 -21.79
N LEU A 96 4.00 11.69 -20.94
CA LEU A 96 4.64 10.38 -20.99
C LEU A 96 4.34 9.62 -22.29
N ASN A 97 5.33 8.91 -22.80
CA ASN A 97 5.16 8.08 -23.99
C ASN A 97 4.34 6.81 -23.70
N LEU A 98 4.00 6.04 -24.75
CA LEU A 98 3.15 4.86 -24.62
C LEU A 98 3.68 3.84 -23.60
N ILE A 99 4.97 3.52 -23.68
CA ILE A 99 5.61 2.49 -22.85
C ILE A 99 5.68 2.96 -21.40
N GLU A 100 6.09 4.21 -21.18
CA GLU A 100 6.17 4.81 -19.84
C GLU A 100 4.81 4.83 -19.14
N ARG A 101 3.74 5.27 -19.83
CA ARG A 101 2.40 5.25 -19.25
C ARG A 101 1.93 3.85 -18.90
N ALA A 102 2.18 2.88 -19.77
CA ALA A 102 1.80 1.50 -19.52
C ALA A 102 2.57 0.93 -18.32
N ALA A 103 3.88 1.20 -18.23
CA ALA A 103 4.70 0.76 -17.12
C ALA A 103 4.26 1.38 -15.79
N VAL A 104 4.02 2.70 -15.75
CA VAL A 104 3.54 3.39 -14.55
C VAL A 104 2.16 2.90 -14.15
N ALA A 105 1.22 2.79 -15.09
CA ALA A 105 -0.13 2.31 -14.82
C ALA A 105 -0.17 0.86 -14.34
N ALA A 106 0.66 -0.02 -14.90
CA ALA A 106 0.76 -1.41 -14.46
C ALA A 106 1.44 -1.52 -13.08
N HIS A 107 2.45 -0.71 -12.82
CA HIS A 107 3.20 -0.73 -11.56
C HIS A 107 2.38 -0.17 -10.39
N TYR A 108 1.67 0.94 -10.60
CA TYR A 108 0.92 1.64 -9.56
C TYR A 108 -0.59 1.40 -9.59
N GLY A 109 -1.11 0.63 -10.53
CA GLY A 109 -2.56 0.36 -10.67
C GLY A 109 -3.11 -0.75 -9.76
N SER A 110 -2.25 -1.43 -8.99
CA SER A 110 -2.65 -2.47 -8.04
C SER A 110 -3.04 -1.91 -6.66
N ILE A 111 -3.58 -2.75 -5.80
CA ILE A 111 -3.98 -2.40 -4.43
C ILE A 111 -2.75 -2.40 -3.51
N SER A 112 -2.59 -1.35 -2.71
CA SER A 112 -1.47 -1.20 -1.77
C SER A 112 -1.84 -1.71 -0.37
N ILE A 113 -1.16 -2.77 0.08
CA ILE A 113 -1.27 -3.26 1.46
C ILE A 113 -0.83 -2.22 2.48
N VAL A 114 0.13 -1.35 2.12
CA VAL A 114 0.60 -0.27 2.99
C VAL A 114 -0.51 0.74 3.22
N THR A 115 -1.31 1.05 2.20
CA THR A 115 -2.46 1.95 2.32
C THR A 115 -3.55 1.32 3.19
N PHE A 116 -3.79 0.02 3.06
CA PHE A 116 -4.71 -0.71 3.93
C PHE A 116 -4.25 -0.63 5.40
N VAL A 117 -2.99 -0.99 5.69
CA VAL A 117 -2.42 -0.96 7.04
C VAL A 117 -2.45 0.46 7.63
N ALA A 118 -2.18 1.49 6.81
CA ALA A 118 -2.29 2.87 7.26
C ALA A 118 -3.73 3.23 7.63
N ALA A 119 -4.71 2.83 6.82
CA ALA A 119 -6.12 3.07 7.09
C ALA A 119 -6.60 2.35 8.36
N THR A 120 -6.25 1.07 8.54
CA THR A 120 -6.61 0.30 9.75
C THR A 120 -5.93 0.88 10.99
N SER A 121 -4.65 1.25 10.91
CA SER A 121 -3.94 1.91 12.02
C SER A 121 -4.61 3.22 12.46
N VAL A 122 -5.17 3.99 11.51
CA VAL A 122 -5.92 5.22 11.81
C VAL A 122 -7.25 4.90 12.50
N LEU A 123 -7.94 3.82 12.11
CA LEU A 123 -9.19 3.38 12.75
C LEU A 123 -8.94 2.85 14.16
N GLU A 124 -7.93 2.00 14.35
CA GLU A 124 -7.50 1.49 15.65
C GLU A 124 -7.10 2.63 16.60
N GLY A 125 -6.35 3.62 16.11
CA GLY A 125 -5.99 4.81 16.87
C GLY A 125 -7.17 5.67 17.31
N ARG A 126 -8.36 5.44 16.75
CA ARG A 126 -9.64 6.08 17.12
C ARG A 126 -10.56 5.14 17.90
N GLY A 127 -10.11 3.93 18.24
CA GLY A 127 -10.93 2.93 18.92
C GLY A 127 -12.04 2.35 18.05
N VAL A 128 -11.90 2.39 16.73
CA VAL A 128 -12.82 1.75 15.79
C VAL A 128 -12.22 0.42 15.36
N ASP A 129 -12.90 -0.68 15.65
CA ASP A 129 -12.48 -2.00 15.18
C ASP A 129 -12.48 -2.03 13.65
N SER A 130 -11.36 -2.48 13.07
CA SER A 130 -11.13 -2.53 11.63
C SER A 130 -10.82 -3.93 11.10
N GLU A 131 -10.71 -4.93 11.99
CA GLU A 131 -10.53 -6.35 11.72
C GLU A 131 -11.36 -7.20 12.69
#